data_AF-A0A7S0Y523-F1
#
_entry.id   AF-A0A7S0Y523-F1
#
_cell.length_a   1.000
_cell.length_b   1.000
_cell.length_c   1.000
_cell.angle_alpha   90.00
_cell.angle_beta   90.00
_cell.angle_gamma   90.00
#
_symmetry.space_group_name_H-M   'P 1'
#
loop_
_entity.id
_entity.type
_entity.pdbx_description
1 polymer ?
#
loop_
_entity_poly.entity_id
_entity_poly.type
_entity_poly.pdbx_seq_one_letter_code
_entity_poly.pdbx_strand_id
1 'polypeptide(L)'
;YCAVTDSAKLSKIIEDKLAEYNESHPAMHLVMFREAVEHVCRITRVFDLAMGNMLLVGVGGSGKQSLAMLASHICGHEHHSIVVTPSYTYHDFRVFLKSLYMRA
;
A
#
# COMPACT_ATOMS: atom_id res chain seq x y z
N TYR A 1 -4.54 18.02 -0.85
CA TYR A 1 -3.07 18.01 -0.66
C TYR A 1 -2.56 19.37 -0.21
N CYS A 2 -1.64 19.39 0.76
CA CYS A 2 -0.96 20.59 1.24
C CYS A 2 0.54 20.29 1.43
N ALA A 3 1.34 21.35 1.55
CA ALA A 3 2.76 21.21 1.88
C ALA A 3 2.94 20.66 3.30
N VAL A 4 3.93 19.78 3.49
CA VAL A 4 4.26 19.24 4.81
C VAL A 4 4.95 20.34 5.62
N THR A 5 4.30 20.79 6.69
CA THR A 5 4.83 21.81 7.60
C THR A 5 5.65 21.18 8.75
N ASP A 6 5.27 19.98 9.18
CA ASP A 6 5.93 19.25 10.27
C ASP A 6 6.08 17.77 9.89
N SER A 7 7.32 17.40 9.56
CA SER A 7 7.67 16.02 9.18
C SER A 7 7.64 15.05 10.37
N ALA A 8 7.89 15.51 11.59
CA ALA A 8 7.91 14.65 12.77
C ALA A 8 6.48 14.26 13.15
N LYS A 9 5.56 15.24 13.11
CA LYS A 9 4.13 14.96 13.30
C LYS A 9 3.59 14.00 12.24
N LEU A 10 4.00 14.17 10.97
CA LEU A 10 3.58 13.28 9.90
C LEU A 10 4.11 11.85 10.10
N SER A 11 5.38 11.68 10.49
CA SER A 11 5.94 10.36 10.81
C SER A 11 5.13 9.65 11.87
N LYS A 12 4.82 10.37 12.96
CA LYS A 12 4.01 9.83 14.06
C LYS A 12 2.63 9.36 13.59
N ILE A 13 1.94 10.16 12.78
CA ILE A 13 0.62 9.76 12.25
C ILE A 13 0.72 8.49 11.39
N ILE A 14 1.76 8.37 10.56
CA ILE A 14 1.97 7.17 9.73
C ILE A 14 2.31 5.95 10.59
N GLU A 15 3.10 6.13 11.66
CA GLU A 15 3.41 5.08 12.64
C GLU A 15 2.16 4.61 13.40
N ASP A 16 1.31 5.55 13.83
CA ASP A 16 0.03 5.24 14.47
C ASP A 16 -0.88 4.44 13.50
N LYS A 17 -0.89 4.81 12.21
CA LYS A 17 -1.62 4.07 11.17
C LYS A 17 -1.04 2.69 10.87
N LEU A 18 0.27 2.53 10.99
CA LEU A 18 0.91 1.22 10.90
C LEU A 18 0.53 0.33 12.09
N ALA A 19 0.45 0.90 13.29
CA ALA A 19 -0.01 0.17 14.48
C ALA A 19 -1.46 -0.30 14.32
N GLU A 20 -2.36 0.59 13.90
CA GLU A 20 -3.77 0.27 13.60
C GLU A 20 -3.90 -0.85 12.54
N TYR A 21 -3.09 -0.80 11.49
CA TYR A 21 -3.05 -1.88 10.49
C TYR A 21 -2.65 -3.21 11.12
N ASN A 22 -1.58 -3.21 11.94
CA ASN A 22 -1.04 -4.42 12.57
C ASN A 22 -1.96 -5.04 13.63
N GLU A 23 -2.95 -4.30 14.14
CA GLU A 23 -3.98 -4.84 15.03
C GLU A 23 -5.01 -5.71 14.29
N SER A 24 -5.26 -5.39 13.02
CA SER A 24 -6.33 -6.00 12.21
C SER A 24 -5.83 -6.93 11.10
N HIS A 25 -4.53 -6.87 10.77
CA HIS A 25 -3.91 -7.56 9.66
C HIS A 25 -2.56 -8.19 10.07
N PRO A 26 -1.98 -9.09 9.24
CA PRO A 26 -0.65 -9.61 9.48
C PRO A 26 0.37 -8.49 9.66
N ALA A 27 1.16 -8.58 10.74
CA ALA A 27 2.05 -7.51 11.15
C ALA A 27 3.11 -7.17 10.10
N MET A 28 3.20 -5.88 9.77
CA MET A 28 4.28 -5.30 8.97
C MET A 28 5.29 -4.61 9.89
N HIS A 29 6.52 -5.14 9.95
CA HIS A 29 7.62 -4.57 10.72
C HIS A 29 8.36 -3.50 9.91
N LEU A 30 7.68 -2.38 9.65
CA LEU A 30 8.28 -1.25 8.94
C LEU A 30 8.91 -0.26 9.91
N VAL A 31 10.09 0.23 9.57
CA VAL A 31 10.73 1.35 10.27
C VAL A 31 10.51 2.61 9.43
N MET A 32 9.88 3.64 10.02
CA MET A 32 9.56 4.89 9.34
C MET A 32 10.73 5.87 9.40
N PHE A 33 11.69 5.70 8.48
CA PHE A 33 12.67 6.74 8.18
C PHE A 33 12.10 7.76 7.18
N ARG A 34 12.76 8.91 7.06
CA ARG A 34 12.30 10.03 6.22
C ARG A 34 11.87 9.60 4.81
N GLU A 35 12.69 8.80 4.14
CA GLU A 35 12.38 8.38 2.77
C GLU A 35 11.17 7.45 2.73
N ALA A 36 10.97 6.56 3.72
CA ALA A 36 9.77 5.73 3.80
C ALA A 36 8.50 6.59 3.92
N VAL A 37 8.53 7.60 4.79
CA VAL A 37 7.44 8.59 4.94
C VAL A 37 7.16 9.32 3.62
N GLU A 38 8.21 9.79 2.94
CA GLU A 38 8.08 10.42 1.62
C GLU A 38 7.49 9.48 0.57
N HIS A 39 7.88 8.20 0.57
CA HIS A 39 7.31 7.21 -0.34
C HIS A 39 5.82 6.98 -0.06
N VAL A 40 5.42 6.78 1.21
CA VAL A 40 3.99 6.65 1.55
C VAL A 40 3.20 7.86 1.04
N CYS A 41 3.70 9.08 1.24
CA CYS A 41 3.05 10.30 0.76
C CYS A 41 2.92 10.37 -0.77
N ARG A 42 3.91 9.85 -1.51
CA ARG A 42 3.85 9.80 -2.99
C ARG A 42 2.81 8.77 -3.44
N ILE A 43 2.72 7.63 -2.76
CA ILE A 43 1.77 6.57 -3.08
C ILE A 43 0.34 7.02 -2.81
N THR A 44 0.06 7.59 -1.64
CA THR A 44 -1.28 8.12 -1.30
C THR A 44 -1.72 9.18 -2.31
N ARG A 45 -0.79 10.03 -2.77
CA ARG A 45 -1.05 11.01 -3.84
C ARG A 45 -1.47 10.40 -5.17
N VAL A 46 -0.97 9.22 -5.52
CA VAL A 46 -1.43 8.53 -6.74
C VAL A 46 -2.81 7.91 -6.54
N PHE A 47 -3.12 7.40 -5.34
CA PHE A 47 -4.44 6.82 -5.06
C PHE A 47 -5.59 7.82 -5.16
N ASP A 48 -5.35 9.10 -4.82
CA ASP A 48 -6.35 10.15 -4.99
C ASP A 48 -6.57 10.59 -6.46
N LEU A 49 -5.75 10.11 -7.41
CA LEU A 49 -5.97 10.37 -8.83
C LEU A 49 -7.00 9.40 -9.39
N ALA A 50 -8.00 9.92 -10.10
CA ALA A 50 -8.92 9.10 -10.87
C ALA A 50 -8.13 8.23 -11.86
N MET A 51 -8.30 6.91 -11.78
CA MET A 51 -7.57 5.93 -12.59
C MET A 51 -6.03 6.03 -12.46
N GLY A 52 -5.54 6.41 -11.27
CA GLY A 52 -4.11 6.50 -10.97
C GLY A 52 -3.38 5.16 -11.08
N ASN A 53 -2.26 5.14 -11.80
CA ASN A 53 -1.37 3.99 -11.92
C ASN A 53 0.04 4.38 -11.48
N MET A 54 0.74 3.48 -10.81
CA MET A 54 2.11 3.71 -10.35
C MET A 54 2.95 2.45 -10.47
N LEU A 55 4.17 2.61 -10.99
CA LEU A 55 5.19 1.58 -11.03
C LEU A 55 6.23 1.85 -9.94
N LEU A 56 6.35 0.93 -8.98
CA LEU A 56 7.29 1.02 -7.87
C LEU A 56 8.60 0.29 -8.20
N VAL A 57 9.66 1.04 -8.53
CA VAL A 57 10.97 0.48 -8.91
C VAL A 57 11.98 0.56 -7.78
N GLY A 58 12.65 -0.55 -7.47
CA GLY A 58 13.78 -0.58 -6.54
C GLY A 58 14.29 -1.99 -6.28
N VAL A 59 15.32 -2.08 -5.44
CA VAL A 59 15.92 -3.37 -5.04
C VAL A 59 14.96 -4.20 -4.19
N GLY A 60 15.08 -5.52 -4.28
CA GLY A 60 14.32 -6.45 -3.44
C GLY A 60 14.54 -6.17 -1.95
N GLY A 61 13.49 -6.34 -1.14
CA GLY A 61 13.55 -6.07 0.30
C GLY A 61 13.42 -4.59 0.70
N SER A 62 13.31 -3.65 -0.25
CA SER A 62 13.13 -2.21 0.05
C SER A 62 11.74 -1.82 0.59
N GLY A 63 10.87 -2.79 0.88
CA GLY A 63 9.56 -2.56 1.50
C GLY A 63 8.49 -1.95 0.58
N LYS A 64 8.74 -1.82 -0.74
CA LYS A 64 7.79 -1.22 -1.71
C LYS A 64 6.36 -1.74 -1.60
N GLN A 65 6.21 -3.06 -1.52
CA GLN A 65 4.91 -3.71 -1.41
C GLN A 65 4.23 -3.36 -0.07
N SER A 66 4.95 -3.47 1.04
CA SER A 66 4.44 -3.14 2.37
C SER A 66 4.09 -1.66 2.51
N LEU A 67 4.87 -0.75 1.91
CA LEU A 67 4.58 0.68 1.88
C LEU A 67 3.33 0.99 1.04
N ALA A 68 3.14 0.30 -0.09
CA ALA A 68 1.92 0.44 -0.90
C ALA A 68 0.68 -0.08 -0.17
N MET A 69 0.82 -1.20 0.56
CA MET A 69 -0.22 -1.78 1.39
C MET A 69 -0.61 -0.84 2.54
N LEU A 70 0.37 -0.27 3.24
CA LEU A 70 0.13 0.74 4.28
C LEU A 70 -0.57 1.98 3.71
N ALA A 71 -0.11 2.50 2.56
CA ALA A 71 -0.75 3.64 1.90
C ALA A 71 -2.21 3.33 1.52
N SER A 72 -2.50 2.10 1.06
CA SER A 72 -3.86 1.66 0.74
C SER A 72 -4.75 1.70 1.97
N HIS A 73 -4.24 1.20 3.09
CA HIS A 73 -4.93 1.25 4.38
C HIS A 73 -5.18 2.69 4.85
N ILE A 74 -4.19 3.58 4.73
CA ILE A 74 -4.34 5.01 5.07
C ILE A 74 -5.44 5.67 4.23
N CYS A 75 -5.54 5.34 2.94
CA CYS A 75 -6.58 5.84 2.04
C CYS A 75 -7.92 5.11 2.19
N GLY A 76 -8.03 4.09 3.05
CA GLY A 76 -9.25 3.29 3.22
C GLY A 76 -9.57 2.38 2.03
N HIS A 77 -8.60 2.09 1.17
CA HIS A 77 -8.74 1.16 0.05
C HIS A 77 -8.39 -0.26 0.46
N GLU A 78 -9.14 -1.23 -0.03
CA GLU A 78 -8.80 -2.64 0.13
C GLU A 78 -7.66 -3.04 -0.81
N HIS A 79 -6.62 -3.66 -0.25
CA HIS A 79 -5.49 -4.12 -1.03
C HIS A 79 -5.76 -5.52 -1.59
N HIS A 80 -5.63 -5.67 -2.92
CA HIS A 80 -5.74 -6.94 -3.61
C HIS A 80 -4.41 -7.31 -4.27
N SER A 81 -3.85 -8.46 -3.90
CA SER A 81 -2.68 -9.04 -4.55
C SER A 81 -2.93 -10.50 -4.88
N ILE A 82 -2.39 -10.93 -6.02
CA ILE A 82 -2.41 -12.34 -6.42
C ILE A 82 -1.32 -13.07 -5.66
N VAL A 83 -1.66 -14.22 -5.08
CA VAL A 83 -0.69 -15.16 -4.50
C VAL A 83 -0.53 -16.31 -5.48
N VAL A 84 0.59 -16.32 -6.19
CA VAL A 84 0.87 -17.36 -7.20
C VAL A 84 1.36 -18.62 -6.51
N THR A 85 0.67 -19.72 -6.75
CA THR A 85 1.10 -21.07 -6.37
C THR A 85 1.53 -21.85 -7.62
N PRO A 86 2.26 -22.98 -7.48
CA PRO A 86 2.62 -23.82 -8.63
C PRO A 86 1.41 -24.34 -9.43
N SER A 87 0.24 -24.42 -8.79
CA SER A 87 -1.02 -24.83 -9.40
C SER A 87 -1.86 -23.67 -9.92
N TYR A 88 -1.41 -22.42 -9.77
CA TYR A 88 -2.17 -21.23 -10.17
C TYR A 88 -2.27 -21.15 -11.70
N THR A 89 -3.50 -21.17 -12.20
CA THR A 89 -3.79 -21.22 -13.64
C THR A 89 -4.28 -19.89 -14.19
N TYR A 90 -4.32 -19.79 -15.51
CA TYR A 90 -4.97 -18.66 -16.20
C TYR A 90 -6.46 -18.55 -15.85
N HIS A 91 -7.14 -19.67 -15.56
CA HIS A 91 -8.53 -19.65 -15.13
C HIS A 91 -8.67 -18.92 -13.79
N ASP A 92 -7.80 -19.22 -12.82
CA ASP A 92 -7.80 -18.58 -11.49
C ASP A 92 -7.58 -17.08 -11.60
N PHE A 93 -6.67 -16.65 -12.48
CA PHE A 93 -6.46 -15.23 -12.77
C PHE A 93 -7.73 -14.54 -13.30
N ARG A 94 -8.47 -15.18 -14.23
CA ARG A 94 -9.72 -14.62 -14.75
C ARG A 94 -10.81 -14.55 -13.66
N VAL A 95 -10.89 -15.56 -12.80
CA VAL A 95 -11.82 -15.57 -11.67
C VAL A 95 -11.48 -14.46 -10.67
N PHE A 96 -10.19 -14.27 -10.37
CA PHE A 96 -9.70 -13.18 -9.53
C PHE A 96 -10.04 -11.81 -10.12
N LEU A 97 -9.78 -11.58 -11.41
CA LEU A 97 -10.17 -10.31 -12.05
C LEU A 97 -11.70 -10.10 -11.99
N LYS A 98 -12.49 -11.13 -12.30
CA LYS A 98 -13.95 -11.05 -12.24
C LYS A 98 -14.43 -10.67 -10.83
N SER A 99 -13.83 -11.20 -9.78
CA SER A 99 -14.23 -10.85 -8.41
C SER A 99 -13.91 -9.39 -8.07
N LEU A 100 -12.80 -8.82 -8.57
CA LEU A 100 -12.49 -7.40 -8.41
C LEU A 100 -13.52 -6.50 -9.11
N TYR A 101 -13.88 -6.83 -10.35
CA TYR A 101 -14.88 -6.06 -11.11
C TYR A 101 -16.28 -6.09 -10.49
N MET A 102 -16.63 -7.14 -9.74
CA MET A 102 -17.93 -7.24 -9.06
C MET A 102 -17.97 -6.50 -7.72
N ARG A 103 -16.80 -6.19 -7.13
CA ARG A 103 -16.67 -5.50 -5.84
C ARG A 103 -16.41 -4.00 -5.96
N ALA A 104 -15.83 -3.58 -7.09
CA ALA A 104 -15.62 -2.19 -7.45
C ALA A 104 -16.95 -1.49 -7.77
#